data_AF-A0A5F0V0B3-F1
#
_entry.id   AF-A0A5F0V0B3-F1
#
_cell.length_a   1.000
_cell.length_b   1.000
_cell.length_c   1.000
_cell.angle_alpha   90.00
_cell.angle_beta   90.00
_cell.angle_gamma   90.00
#
_symmetry.space_group_name_H-M   'P 1'
#
loop_
_entity.id
_entity.type
_entity.pdbx_description
1 polymer ?
#
loop_
_entity_poly.entity_id
_entity_poly.type
_entity_poly.pdbx_seq_one_letter_code
_entity_poly.pdbx_strand_id
1 'polypeptide(L)'
;MEKPKNQLNIPGLFYLAANDLAAKETLAHFLQTNQAVTIEPKWQYVPFLSLKDNLSLANKKEKPLEELLTAVHLEPSFLKRSLDELTSLEEVKVQLLLALLLEKPVIVLETLSKNLHTADIQALLPLCSQLAKQFQLSIYLMNEDERLAHTPYITKQ
;
A
#
# COMPACT_ATOMS: atom_id res chain seq x y z
N MET A 1 14.08 19.25 -26.00
CA MET A 1 13.72 17.92 -25.48
C MET A 1 13.11 18.13 -24.10
N GLU A 2 11.78 18.18 -24.03
CA GLU A 2 11.09 18.29 -22.75
C GLU A 2 11.32 17.00 -21.96
N LYS A 3 11.84 17.11 -20.73
CA LYS A 3 11.83 15.99 -19.79
C LYS A 3 10.38 15.55 -19.61
N PRO A 4 10.05 14.24 -19.63
CA PRO A 4 8.71 13.80 -19.25
C PRO A 4 8.44 14.37 -17.86
N LYS A 5 7.42 15.23 -17.74
CA LYS A 5 7.02 15.83 -16.46
C LYS A 5 6.79 14.67 -15.48
N ASN A 6 7.39 14.75 -14.29
CA ASN A 6 7.19 13.82 -13.17
C ASN A 6 5.68 13.71 -12.82
N GLN A 7 4.94 12.89 -13.56
CA GLN A 7 3.51 12.62 -13.37
C GLN A 7 3.25 11.70 -12.15
N LEU A 8 4.30 11.25 -11.45
CA LEU A 8 4.20 10.27 -10.36
C LEU A 8 3.91 10.87 -8.97
N ASN A 9 3.76 12.19 -8.86
CA ASN A 9 3.48 12.87 -7.58
C ASN A 9 2.02 13.38 -7.47
N ILE A 10 1.11 12.88 -8.30
CA ILE A 10 -0.31 13.19 -8.19
C ILE A 10 -0.94 12.13 -7.28
N PRO A 11 -1.63 12.52 -6.19
CA PRO A 11 -2.35 11.57 -5.35
C PRO A 11 -3.37 10.76 -6.15
N GLY A 12 -3.31 9.44 -6.02
CA GLY A 12 -4.18 8.56 -6.79
C GLY A 12 -3.81 7.10 -6.66
N LEU A 13 -4.72 6.25 -7.13
CA LEU A 13 -4.47 4.83 -7.33
C LEU A 13 -4.27 4.60 -8.82
N PHE A 14 -3.08 4.18 -9.23
CA PHE A 14 -2.71 3.99 -10.62
C PHE A 14 -2.52 2.51 -10.92
N TYR A 15 -3.03 2.06 -12.06
CA TYR A 15 -2.73 0.74 -12.56
C TYR A 15 -1.46 0.79 -13.41
N LEU A 16 -0.56 -0.16 -13.19
CA LEU A 16 0.61 -0.39 -14.03
C LEU A 16 0.57 -1.82 -14.54
N ALA A 17 0.62 -1.96 -15.87
CA ALA A 17 0.73 -3.27 -16.49
C ALA A 17 2.07 -3.90 -16.13
N ALA A 18 2.07 -5.21 -15.85
CA ALA A 18 3.28 -5.94 -15.44
C ALA A 18 4.44 -5.89 -16.46
N ASN A 19 4.20 -5.50 -17.71
CA ASN A 19 5.19 -5.36 -18.77
C ASN A 19 5.70 -3.93 -19.00
N ASP A 20 5.22 -2.94 -18.25
CA ASP A 20 5.70 -1.56 -18.37
C ASP A 20 7.08 -1.37 -17.70
N LEU A 21 8.13 -1.52 -18.51
CA LEU A 21 9.53 -1.41 -18.09
C LEU A 21 9.88 -0.01 -17.57
N ALA A 22 9.37 1.05 -18.21
CA ALA A 22 9.69 2.43 -17.83
C ALA A 22 9.09 2.80 -16.47
N ALA A 23 7.85 2.37 -16.21
CA ALA A 23 7.23 2.55 -14.91
C ALA A 23 7.97 1.78 -13.81
N LYS A 24 8.41 0.54 -14.10
CA LYS A 24 9.21 -0.27 -13.16
C LYS A 24 10.55 0.38 -12.81
N GLU A 25 11.28 0.88 -13.79
CA GLU A 25 12.55 1.59 -13.55
C GLU A 25 12.33 2.82 -12.65
N THR A 26 11.23 3.54 -12.87
CA THR A 26 10.90 4.72 -12.06
C THR A 26 10.51 4.36 -10.63
N LEU A 27 9.70 3.32 -10.43
CA LEU A 27 9.38 2.81 -9.10
C LEU A 27 10.62 2.27 -8.37
N ALA A 28 11.50 1.57 -9.09
CA ALA A 28 12.78 1.11 -8.55
C ALA A 28 13.64 2.29 -8.06
N HIS A 29 13.65 3.42 -8.78
CA HIS A 29 14.32 4.63 -8.33
C HIS A 29 13.72 5.16 -7.02
N PHE A 30 12.39 5.26 -6.90
CA PHE A 30 11.75 5.70 -5.65
C PHE A 30 12.02 4.77 -4.46
N LEU A 31 12.12 3.46 -4.69
CA LEU A 31 12.50 2.50 -3.66
C LEU A 31 13.95 2.72 -3.20
N GLN A 32 14.89 2.94 -4.13
CA GLN A 32 16.30 3.23 -3.83
C GLN A 32 16.48 4.56 -3.09
N THR A 33 15.67 5.58 -3.37
CA THR A 33 15.70 6.87 -2.68
C THR A 33 14.89 6.88 -1.37
N ASN A 34 14.36 5.72 -0.94
CA ASN A 34 13.55 5.56 0.27
C ASN A 34 12.25 6.42 0.25
N GLN A 35 11.79 6.80 -0.93
CA GLN A 35 10.54 7.55 -1.16
C GLN A 35 9.34 6.63 -1.40
N ALA A 36 9.58 5.37 -1.73
CA ALA A 36 8.55 4.35 -1.86
C ALA A 36 8.66 3.25 -0.80
N VAL A 37 7.58 2.48 -0.65
CA VAL A 37 7.58 1.18 0.01
C VAL A 37 6.75 0.19 -0.80
N THR A 38 7.20 -1.06 -0.85
CA THR A 38 6.46 -2.15 -1.48
C THR A 38 5.60 -2.85 -0.43
N ILE A 39 4.35 -3.14 -0.78
CA ILE A 39 3.48 -4.04 -0.05
C ILE A 39 3.71 -5.44 -0.60
N GLU A 40 4.26 -6.31 0.23
CA GLU A 40 4.62 -7.67 -0.15
C GLU A 40 3.45 -8.64 0.06
N PRO A 41 3.37 -9.75 -0.70
CA PRO A 41 2.34 -10.79 -0.49
C PRO A 41 2.36 -11.45 0.89
N LYS A 42 3.48 -11.36 1.60
CA LYS A 42 3.65 -11.80 2.98
C LYS A 42 4.48 -10.78 3.75
N TRP A 43 3.92 -10.27 4.83
CA TRP A 43 4.59 -9.24 5.62
C TRP A 43 5.83 -9.78 6.36
N GLN A 44 6.98 -9.14 6.15
CA GLN A 44 8.23 -9.42 6.86
C GLN A 44 8.30 -8.66 8.19
N TYR A 45 7.56 -9.14 9.19
CA TYR A 45 7.56 -8.57 10.54
C TYR A 45 8.74 -9.06 11.40
N VAL A 46 8.99 -8.39 12.53
CA VAL A 46 9.95 -8.85 13.54
C VAL A 46 9.33 -10.02 14.32
N PRO A 47 9.83 -11.26 14.20
CA PRO A 47 9.08 -12.47 14.60
C PRO A 47 8.71 -12.62 16.08
N PHE A 48 9.42 -11.92 16.97
CA PHE A 48 9.22 -11.99 18.43
C PHE A 48 8.48 -10.77 19.00
N LEU A 49 8.07 -9.83 18.14
CA LEU A 49 7.31 -8.66 18.54
C LEU A 49 5.83 -8.89 18.28
N SER A 50 4.98 -8.34 19.16
CA SER A 50 3.54 -8.30 18.90
C SER A 50 3.23 -7.43 17.68
N LEU A 51 2.01 -7.52 17.15
CA LEU A 51 1.55 -6.61 16.10
C LEU A 51 1.68 -5.14 16.53
N LYS A 52 1.25 -4.81 17.75
CA LYS A 52 1.36 -3.46 18.31
C LYS A 52 2.81 -2.98 18.37
N ASP A 53 3.74 -3.84 18.78
CA ASP A 53 5.15 -3.47 18.91
C ASP A 53 5.79 -3.27 17.53
N ASN A 54 5.49 -4.13 16.56
CA ASN A 54 5.91 -3.95 15.16
C ASN A 54 5.43 -2.60 14.59
N LEU A 55 4.17 -2.21 14.85
CA LEU A 55 3.64 -0.91 14.43
C LEU A 55 4.32 0.26 15.16
N SER A 56 4.61 0.09 16.45
CA SER A 56 5.30 1.10 17.26
C SER A 56 6.71 1.41 16.74
N LEU A 57 7.43 0.43 16.20
CA LEU A 57 8.74 0.63 15.56
C LEU A 57 8.67 1.59 14.36
N ALA A 58 7.55 1.59 13.63
CA ALA A 58 7.34 2.49 12.50
C ALA A 58 6.81 3.87 12.94
N ASN A 59 6.12 3.95 14.09
CA ASN A 59 5.49 5.19 14.57
C ASN A 59 6.46 6.15 15.27
N LYS A 60 7.54 6.54 14.59
CA LYS A 60 8.60 7.40 15.17
C LYS A 60 8.15 8.82 15.54
N LYS A 61 7.01 9.27 15.00
CA LYS A 61 6.44 10.60 15.24
C LYS A 61 5.22 10.59 16.17
N GLU A 62 4.97 9.46 16.85
CA GLU A 62 3.87 9.32 17.82
C GLU A 62 2.49 9.71 17.24
N LYS A 63 2.23 9.34 15.99
CA LYS A 63 0.95 9.59 15.33
C LYS A 63 -0.19 8.88 16.06
N PRO A 64 -1.41 9.46 16.04
CA PRO A 64 -2.59 8.82 16.63
C PRO A 64 -2.93 7.53 15.87
N LEU A 65 -2.55 6.38 16.45
CA LEU A 65 -2.68 5.08 15.81
C LEU A 65 -4.16 4.71 15.55
N GLU A 66 -5.07 5.18 16.39
CA GLU A 66 -6.51 4.93 16.25
C GLU A 66 -7.10 5.53 14.97
N GLU A 67 -6.68 6.75 14.59
CA GLU A 67 -7.12 7.39 13.34
C GLU A 67 -6.60 6.62 12.12
N LEU A 68 -5.34 6.17 12.17
CA LEU A 68 -4.73 5.43 11.08
C LEU A 68 -5.31 4.01 10.94
N LEU A 69 -5.62 3.34 12.06
CA LEU A 69 -6.33 2.06 12.07
C LEU A 69 -7.71 2.19 11.41
N THR A 70 -8.45 3.23 11.80
CA THR A 70 -9.75 3.53 11.21
C THR A 70 -9.64 3.76 9.70
N ALA A 71 -8.61 4.51 9.27
CA ALA A 71 -8.38 4.78 7.85
C ALA A 71 -8.10 3.52 7.01
N VAL A 72 -7.48 2.49 7.61
CA VAL A 72 -7.26 1.18 6.96
C VAL A 72 -8.37 0.16 7.23
N HIS A 73 -9.49 0.60 7.81
CA HIS A 73 -10.64 -0.23 8.19
C HIS A 73 -10.23 -1.39 9.12
N LEU A 74 -9.52 -1.05 10.20
CA LEU A 74 -9.17 -1.94 11.31
C LEU A 74 -9.65 -1.32 12.63
N GLU A 75 -10.21 -2.15 13.50
CA GLU A 75 -10.67 -1.74 14.83
C GLU A 75 -9.49 -1.63 15.82
N PRO A 76 -9.57 -0.82 16.89
CA PRO A 76 -8.49 -0.73 17.89
C PRO A 76 -8.14 -2.07 18.56
N SER A 77 -9.13 -2.96 18.70
CA SER A 77 -8.92 -4.32 19.25
C SER A 77 -8.01 -5.19 18.37
N PHE A 78 -7.85 -4.83 17.09
CA PHE A 78 -7.00 -5.55 16.14
C PHE A 78 -5.54 -5.62 16.60
N LEU A 79 -5.06 -4.60 17.32
CA LEU A 79 -3.68 -4.56 17.85
C LEU A 79 -3.35 -5.69 18.83
N LYS A 80 -4.36 -6.39 19.37
CA LYS A 80 -4.20 -7.50 20.31
C LYS A 80 -4.11 -8.86 19.60
N ARG A 81 -4.32 -8.92 18.28
CA ARG A 81 -4.29 -10.17 17.52
C ARG A 81 -2.87 -10.71 17.37
N SER A 82 -2.77 -12.03 17.25
CA SER A 82 -1.51 -12.67 16.88
C SER A 82 -1.23 -12.50 15.39
N LEU A 83 0.04 -12.38 15.03
CA LEU A 83 0.49 -12.17 13.65
C LEU A 83 0.18 -13.36 12.74
N ASP A 84 0.23 -14.56 13.33
CA ASP A 84 -0.07 -15.87 12.77
C ASP A 84 -1.57 -16.10 12.51
N GLU A 85 -2.45 -15.24 13.00
CA GLU A 85 -3.88 -15.32 12.74
C GLU A 85 -4.39 -14.31 11.69
N LEU A 86 -3.49 -13.52 11.10
CA LEU A 86 -3.84 -12.51 10.12
C LEU A 86 -4.18 -13.16 8.78
N THR A 87 -5.30 -12.75 8.20
CA THR A 87 -5.61 -13.06 6.80
C THR A 87 -4.69 -12.27 5.86
N SER A 88 -4.56 -12.72 4.61
CA SER A 88 -3.74 -12.01 3.62
C SER A 88 -4.20 -10.57 3.37
N LEU A 89 -5.51 -10.29 3.41
CA LEU A 89 -6.02 -8.92 3.32
C LEU A 89 -5.66 -8.08 4.56
N GLU A 90 -5.74 -8.67 5.76
CA GLU A 90 -5.32 -8.00 6.99
C GLU A 90 -3.83 -7.69 6.99
N GLU A 91 -2.97 -8.60 6.50
CA GLU A 91 -1.54 -8.32 6.33
C GLU A 91 -1.28 -7.14 5.38
N VAL A 92 -2.02 -7.07 4.27
CA VAL A 92 -1.95 -5.93 3.34
C VAL A 92 -2.36 -4.63 4.04
N LYS A 93 -3.45 -4.63 4.82
CA LYS A 93 -3.90 -3.45 5.59
C LYS A 93 -2.86 -3.02 6.63
N VAL A 94 -2.21 -3.96 7.30
CA VAL A 94 -1.11 -3.67 8.24
C VAL A 94 0.08 -3.04 7.53
N GLN A 95 0.46 -3.55 6.35
CA GLN A 95 1.54 -2.97 5.56
C GLN A 95 1.18 -1.57 5.04
N LEU A 96 -0.08 -1.32 4.65
CA LEU A 96 -0.57 0.02 4.32
C LEU A 96 -0.48 0.95 5.53
N LEU A 97 -0.90 0.50 6.72
CA LEU A 97 -0.76 1.25 7.97
C LEU A 97 0.70 1.61 8.26
N LEU A 98 1.63 0.67 8.09
CA LEU A 98 3.07 0.92 8.22
C LEU A 98 3.56 1.97 7.23
N ALA A 99 3.11 1.93 5.97
CA ALA A 99 3.46 2.93 4.97
C ALA A 99 3.01 4.35 5.38
N LEU A 100 1.81 4.48 5.97
CA LEU A 100 1.28 5.74 6.49
C LEU A 100 2.07 6.24 7.72
N LEU A 101 2.45 5.33 8.61
CA LEU A 101 3.29 5.64 9.78
C LEU A 101 4.67 6.15 9.34
N LEU A 102 5.25 5.52 8.31
CA LEU A 102 6.53 5.88 7.71
C LEU A 102 6.47 7.11 6.77
N GLU A 103 5.29 7.66 6.51
CA GLU A 103 5.08 8.82 5.62
C GLU A 103 5.61 8.61 4.21
N LYS A 104 5.40 7.40 3.67
CA LYS A 104 5.83 7.11 2.30
C LYS A 104 4.90 7.80 1.31
N PRO A 105 5.41 8.72 0.46
CA PRO A 105 4.58 9.37 -0.57
C PRO A 105 4.17 8.41 -1.69
N VAL A 106 4.91 7.32 -1.87
CA VAL A 106 4.65 6.31 -2.90
C VAL A 106 4.49 4.93 -2.26
N ILE A 107 3.44 4.21 -2.63
CA ILE A 107 3.20 2.83 -2.22
C ILE A 107 3.07 1.97 -3.47
N VAL A 108 3.79 0.85 -3.52
CA VAL A 108 3.75 -0.11 -4.63
C VAL A 108 3.08 -1.39 -4.15
N LEU A 109 1.99 -1.78 -4.81
CA LEU A 109 1.26 -3.01 -4.56
C LEU A 109 1.68 -4.01 -5.64
N GLU A 110 2.76 -4.73 -5.37
CA GLU A 110 3.33 -5.70 -6.31
C GLU A 110 2.81 -7.11 -5.98
N THR A 111 2.34 -7.83 -7.00
CA THR A 111 1.98 -9.27 -6.90
C THR A 111 0.93 -9.64 -5.87
N LEU A 112 0.11 -8.69 -5.40
CA LEU A 112 -0.90 -8.95 -4.37
C LEU A 112 -1.97 -9.97 -4.81
N SER A 113 -2.20 -10.17 -6.11
CA SER A 113 -3.16 -11.16 -6.61
C SER A 113 -2.78 -12.61 -6.34
N LYS A 114 -1.53 -12.91 -5.98
CA LYS A 114 -1.11 -14.30 -5.72
C LYS A 114 -1.78 -14.91 -4.48
N ASN A 115 -2.09 -14.08 -3.48
CA ASN A 115 -2.61 -14.51 -2.18
C ASN A 115 -3.98 -13.91 -1.83
N LEU A 116 -4.52 -13.03 -2.67
CA LEU A 116 -5.81 -12.36 -2.44
C LEU A 116 -6.90 -12.96 -3.33
N HIS A 117 -8.07 -13.20 -2.74
CA HIS A 117 -9.25 -13.57 -3.50
C HIS A 117 -9.87 -12.35 -4.21
N THR A 118 -10.76 -12.59 -5.17
CA THR A 118 -11.49 -11.51 -5.86
C THR A 118 -12.22 -10.58 -4.89
N ALA A 119 -12.82 -11.13 -3.83
CA ALA A 119 -13.48 -10.33 -2.79
C ALA A 119 -12.50 -9.41 -2.04
N ASP A 120 -11.28 -9.88 -1.77
CA ASP A 120 -10.25 -9.08 -1.12
C ASP A 120 -9.78 -7.94 -2.02
N ILE A 121 -9.60 -8.21 -3.32
CA ILE A 121 -9.26 -7.17 -4.30
C ILE A 121 -10.38 -6.13 -4.39
N GLN A 122 -11.64 -6.56 -4.42
CA GLN A 122 -12.81 -5.66 -4.42
C GLN A 122 -12.88 -4.78 -3.16
N ALA A 123 -12.43 -5.28 -2.00
CA ALA A 123 -12.34 -4.49 -0.78
C ALA A 123 -11.09 -3.57 -0.77
N LEU A 124 -9.98 -4.01 -1.36
CA LEU A 124 -8.71 -3.31 -1.33
C LEU A 124 -8.68 -2.08 -2.26
N LEU A 125 -9.23 -2.17 -3.48
CA LEU A 125 -9.22 -1.06 -4.43
C LEU A 125 -9.88 0.23 -3.90
N PRO A 126 -11.12 0.21 -3.37
CA PRO A 126 -11.73 1.39 -2.76
C PRO A 126 -10.92 1.92 -1.59
N LEU A 127 -10.38 1.03 -0.75
CA LEU A 127 -9.52 1.41 0.37
C LEU A 127 -8.28 2.17 -0.12
N CYS A 128 -7.54 1.63 -1.10
CA CYS A 128 -6.37 2.29 -1.66
C CYS A 128 -6.73 3.65 -2.28
N SER A 129 -7.83 3.73 -3.04
CA SER A 129 -8.27 5.00 -3.62
C SER A 129 -8.62 6.06 -2.56
N GLN A 130 -9.26 5.65 -1.46
CA GLN A 130 -9.54 6.50 -0.30
C GLN A 130 -8.24 6.98 0.35
N LEU A 131 -7.33 6.06 0.68
CA LEU A 131 -6.05 6.37 1.33
C LEU A 131 -5.22 7.33 0.48
N ALA A 132 -5.13 7.09 -0.83
CA ALA A 132 -4.43 7.96 -1.78
C ALA A 132 -4.93 9.41 -1.71
N LYS A 133 -6.25 9.61 -1.68
CA LYS A 133 -6.86 10.93 -1.57
C LYS A 133 -6.67 11.56 -0.19
N GLN A 134 -6.96 10.81 0.87
CA GLN A 134 -6.94 11.31 2.25
C GLN A 134 -5.53 11.72 2.68
N PHE A 135 -4.52 10.95 2.30
CA PHE A 135 -3.13 11.15 2.75
C PHE A 135 -2.22 11.71 1.64
N GLN A 136 -2.79 12.11 0.50
CA GLN A 136 -2.07 12.74 -0.61
C GLN A 136 -0.88 11.90 -1.13
N LEU A 137 -1.13 10.62 -1.40
CA LEU A 137 -0.11 9.65 -1.80
C LEU A 137 -0.42 8.95 -3.11
N SER A 138 0.63 8.54 -3.80
CA SER A 138 0.56 7.79 -5.06
C SER A 138 0.65 6.31 -4.78
N ILE A 139 -0.40 5.57 -5.11
CA ILE A 139 -0.45 4.12 -4.94
C ILE A 139 -0.41 3.47 -6.32
N TYR A 140 0.55 2.59 -6.56
CA TYR A 140 0.72 1.89 -7.84
C TYR A 140 0.35 0.42 -7.67
N LEU A 141 -0.70 -0.01 -8.37
CA LEU A 141 -1.11 -1.39 -8.46
C LEU A 141 -0.45 -2.04 -9.68
N MET A 142 0.52 -2.92 -9.43
CA MET A 142 1.17 -3.71 -10.47
C MET A 142 0.49 -5.07 -10.55
N ASN A 143 -0.20 -5.33 -11.66
CA ASN A 143 -0.92 -6.59 -11.87
C ASN A 143 -0.87 -7.03 -13.34
N GLU A 144 -1.15 -8.32 -13.55
CA GLU A 144 -1.32 -8.91 -14.89
C GLU A 144 -2.78 -8.80 -15.36
N ASP A 145 -3.74 -8.71 -14.43
CA ASP A 145 -5.16 -8.58 -14.75
C ASP A 145 -5.53 -7.14 -15.16
N GLU A 146 -5.49 -6.88 -16.46
CA GLU A 146 -5.81 -5.58 -17.05
C GLU A 146 -7.23 -5.08 -16.78
N ARG A 147 -8.17 -5.96 -16.38
CA ARG A 147 -9.53 -5.54 -16.01
C ARG A 147 -9.51 -4.59 -14.82
N LEU A 148 -8.50 -4.68 -13.96
CA LEU A 148 -8.32 -3.81 -12.80
C LEU A 148 -8.09 -2.35 -13.22
N ALA A 149 -7.44 -2.12 -14.36
CA ALA A 149 -7.19 -0.80 -14.94
C ALA A 149 -8.49 -0.02 -15.25
N HIS A 150 -9.60 -0.74 -15.47
CA HIS A 150 -10.88 -0.18 -15.85
C HIS A 150 -11.86 -0.04 -14.68
N THR A 151 -11.44 -0.39 -13.46
CA THR A 151 -12.27 -0.22 -12.27
C THR A 151 -12.45 1.27 -11.93
N PRO A 152 -13.58 1.67 -11.29
CA PRO A 152 -13.87 3.08 -10.99
C PRO A 152 -12.91 3.71 -9.97
N TYR A 153 -12.02 2.91 -9.36
CA TYR A 153 -11.08 3.34 -8.34
C TYR A 153 -9.74 3.81 -8.90
N ILE A 154 -9.41 3.41 -10.13
CA ILE A 154 -8.18 3.80 -10.81
C ILE A 154 -8.26 5.25 -11.27
N THR A 155 -7.28 6.05 -10.88
CA THR A 155 -7.06 7.40 -11.38
C THR A 155 -6.62 7.32 -12.84
N LYS A 156 -7.41 7.92 -13.72
CA LYS A 156 -7.08 8.05 -15.15
C LYS A 156 -5.90 9.00 -15.31
N GLN A 157 -4.91 8.59 -16.09
CA GLN A 157 -3.77 9.42 -16.51
C GLN A 157 -4.10 10.21 -17.76
#